data_AF-A0A2V5NP70-F1
#
_entry.id   AF-A0A2V5NP70-F1
#
_cell.length_a   1.000
_cell.length_b   1.000
_cell.length_c   1.000
_cell.angle_alpha   90.00
_cell.angle_beta   90.00
_cell.angle_gamma   90.00
#
_symmetry.space_group_name_H-M   'P 1'
#
loop_
_entity.id
_entity.type
_entity.pdbx_description
1 polymer ?
#
loop_
_entity_poly.entity_id
_entity_poly.type
_entity_poly.pdbx_seq_one_letter_code
_entity_poly.pdbx_strand_id
1 'polypeptide(L)'
;MSVIGITGGISTGKTAFADCLRALLPKVRFFDADEVAHELTYSNEKVLGEIRAHFGPSVFQQNGELNRAALRAIIFNAPEKRGDLEQILHPRIRQRWSGEAERYRNSIEFFFADIPLLYETGGEALCDRVTVVACSEEIQKERLMKRTRMTDMEAQTIIGAQMPLPEKAKRADHVVWNNGTRKPEPRSDTLPRDNNEVGSAATLVRKKDVPASVDLNALHRFSPEELAALGRQFDVFLHPARSRHYQILDLLRGALSSGSTVTAEGFIDPVGDSFTLLRWPELNFLPVPEDVGVPRTLLQQFHLRPGQKVGGKLRLPREREKSLMLDQITTIEGALVAEWSEKKDFENLTPLYPEGRILLENNTTKSLEARAVDLLAPLGRGQRGLIVSPPRVGKTILLKEIAKAIRVNHPEIELIILLVDERPEEVTDLEREVDCQIYSSTFDESSQRHIQVAELVLERAKRLVELKKDVVILLDSITRLARGYNNLQPGRGRIMSGGVEAKALMKPKRFFGAARNVEEGGSLTILATALTDTGSRMDEVIFEEFKGTGNMELHLDRALVEKRMYPAIHPLQTATRREDLLYHPDELERVHVLRKTMAALPPIEAMEILISNLQATKTNAELLLAGLR
;
A
#
# COMPACT_ATOMS: atom_id res chain seq x y z
N MET A 1 19.39 7.63 -0.27
CA MET A 1 20.68 7.02 -0.66
C MET A 1 21.65 7.45 0.40
N SER A 2 21.93 6.53 1.31
CA SER A 2 22.32 6.94 2.66
C SER A 2 23.40 6.04 3.22
N VAL A 3 23.57 4.80 2.73
CA VAL A 3 24.62 3.88 3.17
C VAL A 3 25.67 3.69 2.06
N ILE A 4 26.90 4.12 2.28
CA ILE A 4 28.01 3.97 1.34
C ILE A 4 29.08 3.04 1.96
N GLY A 5 29.31 1.89 1.34
CA GLY A 5 30.41 1.00 1.69
C GLY A 5 31.74 1.53 1.14
N ILE A 6 32.78 1.55 1.96
CA ILE A 6 34.15 1.84 1.53
C ILE A 6 34.95 0.55 1.69
N THR A 7 35.61 0.11 0.62
CA THR A 7 36.45 -1.08 0.66
C THR A 7 37.70 -0.90 -0.21
N GLY A 8 38.65 -1.83 -0.09
CA GLY A 8 39.91 -1.77 -0.83
C GLY A 8 40.82 -2.94 -0.46
N GLY A 9 41.90 -3.10 -1.22
CA GLY A 9 42.98 -4.04 -0.86
C GLY A 9 43.84 -3.51 0.29
N ILE A 10 44.62 -4.37 0.93
CA ILE A 10 45.63 -3.96 1.90
C ILE A 10 46.58 -2.94 1.28
N SER A 11 46.98 -1.92 2.04
CA SER A 11 47.92 -0.87 1.57
C SER A 11 47.47 -0.03 0.37
N THR A 12 46.18 -0.07 -0.01
CA THR A 12 45.61 0.80 -1.06
C THR A 12 45.39 2.25 -0.62
N GLY A 13 45.44 2.52 0.69
CA GLY A 13 45.23 3.84 1.28
C GLY A 13 43.78 4.18 1.61
N LYS A 14 42.94 3.15 1.80
CA LYS A 14 41.57 3.23 2.33
C LYS A 14 41.43 4.17 3.53
N THR A 15 42.31 4.04 4.54
CA THR A 15 42.31 4.90 5.73
C THR A 15 42.53 6.37 5.38
N ALA A 16 43.48 6.67 4.49
CA ALA A 16 43.73 8.05 4.06
C ALA A 16 42.54 8.65 3.31
N PHE A 17 41.85 7.86 2.50
CA PHE A 17 40.61 8.27 1.84
C PHE A 17 39.48 8.52 2.85
N ALA A 18 39.29 7.62 3.82
CA ALA A 18 38.31 7.79 4.88
C ALA A 18 38.59 9.04 5.72
N ASP A 19 39.85 9.34 6.03
CA ASP A 19 40.24 10.55 6.77
C ASP A 19 39.95 11.83 5.97
N CYS A 20 40.21 11.84 4.66
CA CYS A 20 39.82 12.95 3.80
C CYS A 20 38.30 13.16 3.78
N LEU A 21 37.52 12.07 3.70
CA LEU A 21 36.06 12.16 3.75
C LEU A 21 35.55 12.67 5.11
N ARG A 22 36.13 12.21 6.22
CA ARG A 22 35.80 12.71 7.57
C ARG A 22 36.08 14.20 7.70
N ALA A 23 37.18 14.69 7.12
CA ALA A 23 37.50 16.12 7.12
C ALA A 23 36.52 16.96 6.29
N LEU A 24 36.08 16.43 5.14
CA LEU A 24 35.11 17.11 4.26
C LEU A 24 33.68 17.06 4.81
N LEU A 25 33.33 15.99 5.54
CA LEU A 25 31.97 15.69 6.00
C LEU A 25 31.95 15.43 7.51
N PRO A 26 32.24 16.44 8.35
CA PRO A 26 32.47 16.25 9.79
C PRO A 26 31.22 15.83 10.58
N LYS A 27 30.02 16.01 10.01
CA LYS A 27 28.73 15.67 10.65
C LYS A 27 28.21 14.28 10.26
N VAL A 28 28.90 13.59 9.35
CA VAL A 28 28.46 12.29 8.83
C VAL A 28 28.94 11.15 9.73
N ARG A 29 28.11 10.12 9.91
CA ARG A 29 28.46 8.92 10.67
C ARG A 29 29.39 8.03 9.84
N PHE A 30 30.53 7.67 10.42
CA PHE A 30 31.45 6.65 9.90
C PHE A 30 31.44 5.43 10.82
N PHE A 31 31.36 4.25 10.21
CA PHE A 31 31.57 2.97 10.85
C PHE A 31 32.92 2.40 10.38
N ASP A 32 33.80 2.06 11.31
CA ASP A 32 35.11 1.46 11.01
C ASP A 32 35.15 0.03 11.57
N ALA A 33 35.24 -0.96 10.68
CA ALA A 33 35.28 -2.36 11.09
C ALA A 33 36.53 -2.71 11.92
N ASP A 34 37.67 -2.06 11.68
CA ASP A 34 38.91 -2.33 12.38
C ASP A 34 38.85 -1.80 13.82
N GLU A 35 38.22 -0.63 14.02
CA GLU A 35 37.96 -0.06 15.35
C GLU A 35 37.01 -0.95 16.17
N VAL A 36 35.93 -1.44 15.56
CA VAL A 36 34.99 -2.34 16.23
C VAL A 36 35.64 -3.70 16.55
N ALA A 37 36.46 -4.23 15.65
CA ALA A 37 37.25 -5.43 15.94
C ALA A 37 38.20 -5.21 17.13
N HIS A 38 38.81 -4.02 17.21
CA HIS A 38 39.65 -3.65 18.34
C HIS A 38 38.87 -3.59 19.66
N GLU A 39 37.71 -2.94 19.67
CA GLU A 39 36.83 -2.83 20.83
C GLU A 39 36.37 -4.23 21.32
N LEU A 40 35.87 -5.06 20.41
CA LEU A 40 35.41 -6.43 20.73
C LEU A 40 36.51 -7.29 21.34
N THR A 41 37.75 -7.12 20.89
CA THR A 41 38.92 -7.85 21.41
C THR A 41 39.56 -7.21 22.64
N TYR A 42 38.99 -6.10 23.14
CA TYR A 42 39.47 -5.41 24.34
C TYR A 42 38.46 -5.49 25.49
N SER A 43 37.18 -5.24 25.23
CA SER A 43 36.17 -5.04 26.29
C SER A 43 35.07 -6.11 26.34
N ASN A 44 34.98 -7.00 25.36
CA ASN A 44 33.88 -7.98 25.30
C ASN A 44 34.30 -9.32 25.92
N GLU A 45 33.88 -9.58 27.16
CA GLU A 45 34.21 -10.80 27.91
C GLU A 45 33.83 -12.09 27.17
N LYS A 46 32.72 -12.09 26.43
CA LYS A 46 32.28 -13.25 25.65
C LYS A 46 33.23 -13.54 24.49
N VAL A 47 33.65 -12.50 23.77
CA VAL A 47 34.64 -12.63 22.68
C VAL A 47 35.99 -13.07 23.24
N LEU A 48 36.44 -12.49 24.36
CA LEU A 48 37.68 -12.89 25.02
C LEU A 48 37.63 -14.35 25.51
N GLY A 49 36.48 -14.80 26.03
CA GLY A 49 36.25 -16.19 26.42
C GLY A 49 36.33 -17.17 25.23
N GLU A 50 35.70 -16.84 24.11
CA GLU A 50 35.75 -17.64 22.87
C GLU A 50 37.18 -17.71 22.30
N ILE A 51 37.90 -16.59 22.31
CA ILE A 51 39.31 -16.53 21.90
C ILE A 51 40.17 -17.38 22.84
N ARG A 52 39.95 -17.30 24.16
CA ARG A 52 40.68 -18.13 25.15
C ARG A 52 40.42 -19.62 24.96
N ALA A 53 39.20 -20.01 24.62
CA ALA A 53 38.84 -21.40 24.34
C ALA A 53 39.52 -21.93 23.06
N HIS A 54 39.59 -21.13 21.99
CA HIS A 54 40.12 -21.57 20.69
C HIS A 54 41.64 -21.44 20.54
N PHE A 55 42.24 -20.42 21.14
CA PHE A 55 43.66 -20.08 20.98
C PHE A 55 44.49 -20.37 22.24
N GLY A 56 43.83 -20.78 23.33
CA GLY A 56 44.47 -21.12 24.59
C GLY A 56 44.86 -19.91 25.45
N PRO A 57 45.37 -20.15 26.66
CA PRO A 57 45.75 -19.07 27.59
C PRO A 57 47.04 -18.34 27.16
N SER A 58 47.83 -18.90 26.25
CA SER A 58 49.12 -18.32 25.80
C SER A 58 48.98 -17.02 25.01
N VAL A 59 47.79 -16.73 24.46
CA VAL A 59 47.50 -15.45 23.79
C VAL A 59 47.03 -14.36 24.75
N PHE A 60 47.06 -14.60 26.06
CA PHE A 60 46.69 -13.62 27.09
C PHE A 60 47.89 -13.26 27.96
N GLN A 61 47.93 -12.00 28.39
CA GLN A 61 48.88 -11.52 29.39
C GLN A 61 48.43 -11.94 30.81
N GLN A 62 49.33 -11.81 31.79
CA GLN A 62 49.03 -12.17 33.19
C GLN A 62 47.90 -11.32 33.81
N ASN A 63 47.68 -10.11 33.31
CA ASN A 63 46.59 -9.23 33.70
C ASN A 63 45.23 -9.61 33.06
N GLY A 64 45.19 -10.67 32.24
CA GLY A 64 43.97 -11.11 31.56
C GLY A 64 43.67 -10.41 30.23
N GLU A 65 44.49 -9.44 29.80
CA GLU A 65 44.34 -8.76 28.51
C GLU A 65 44.87 -9.59 27.34
N LEU A 66 44.28 -9.42 26.16
CA LEU A 66 44.69 -10.13 24.96
C LEU A 66 46.06 -9.65 24.46
N ASN A 67 47.02 -10.56 24.35
CA ASN A 67 48.30 -10.32 23.69
C ASN A 67 48.14 -10.41 22.16
N ARG A 68 47.86 -9.27 21.53
CA ARG A 68 47.66 -9.17 20.07
C ARG A 68 48.89 -9.61 19.27
N ALA A 69 50.11 -9.43 19.78
CA ALA A 69 51.32 -9.85 19.08
C ALA A 69 51.44 -11.38 19.05
N ALA A 70 51.15 -12.04 20.17
CA ALA A 70 51.11 -13.51 20.25
C ALA A 70 50.00 -14.09 19.37
N LEU A 71 48.79 -13.51 19.42
CA LEU A 71 47.69 -13.93 18.56
C LEU A 71 48.03 -13.75 17.07
N ARG A 72 48.62 -12.61 16.69
CA ARG A 72 49.09 -12.35 15.32
C ARG A 72 50.11 -13.37 14.83
N ALA A 73 51.07 -13.76 15.67
CA ALA A 73 52.07 -14.76 15.31
C ALA A 73 51.46 -16.14 15.03
N ILE A 74 50.40 -16.51 15.76
CA ILE A 74 49.67 -17.78 15.55
C ILE A 74 48.88 -17.74 14.24
N ILE A 75 48.07 -16.71 14.02
CA ILE A 75 47.23 -16.60 12.80
C ILE A 75 48.06 -16.39 11.53
N PHE A 76 49.28 -15.85 11.65
CA PHE A 76 50.16 -15.64 10.50
C PHE A 76 50.72 -16.96 9.94
N ASN A 77 51.03 -17.91 10.82
CA ASN A 77 51.64 -19.19 10.43
C ASN A 77 50.60 -20.31 10.14
N ALA A 78 49.31 -20.06 10.40
CA ALA A 78 48.24 -21.04 10.23
C ALA A 78 46.96 -20.40 9.66
N PRO A 79 46.69 -20.55 8.34
CA PRO A 79 45.50 -20.00 7.70
C PRO A 79 44.17 -20.46 8.35
N GLU A 80 44.08 -21.71 8.81
CA GLU A 80 42.89 -22.21 9.50
C GLU A 80 42.62 -21.47 10.82
N LYS A 81 43.68 -21.18 11.58
CA LYS A 81 43.60 -20.39 12.82
C LYS A 81 43.16 -18.94 12.57
N ARG A 82 43.47 -18.38 11.41
CA ARG A 82 42.95 -17.07 11.00
C ARG A 82 41.44 -17.15 10.74
N GLY A 83 40.98 -18.21 10.07
CA GLY A 83 39.57 -18.50 9.85
C GLY A 83 38.78 -18.60 11.16
N ASP A 84 39.32 -19.29 12.17
CA ASP A 84 38.70 -19.41 13.50
C ASP A 84 38.48 -18.04 14.16
N LEU A 85 39.47 -17.14 14.08
CA LEU A 85 39.36 -15.79 14.64
C LEU A 85 38.32 -14.95 13.88
N GLU A 86 38.31 -15.05 12.55
CA GLU A 86 37.36 -14.36 11.68
C GLU A 86 35.91 -14.83 11.96
N GLN A 87 35.69 -16.13 12.23
CA GLN A 87 34.38 -16.67 12.61
C GLN A 87 33.87 -16.15 13.96
N ILE A 88 34.78 -15.85 14.90
CA ILE A 88 34.41 -15.24 16.19
C ILE A 88 34.01 -13.76 16.02
N LEU A 89 34.73 -13.02 15.18
CA LEU A 89 34.57 -11.56 15.07
C LEU A 89 33.56 -11.10 14.01
N HIS A 90 33.59 -11.67 12.81
CA HIS A 90 32.81 -11.19 11.66
C HIS A 90 31.29 -11.17 11.90
N PRO A 91 30.65 -12.20 12.50
CA PRO A 91 29.21 -12.16 12.76
C PRO A 91 28.79 -10.99 13.65
N ARG A 92 29.61 -10.65 14.65
CA ARG A 92 29.35 -9.58 15.63
C ARG A 92 29.57 -8.19 15.03
N ILE A 93 30.65 -8.04 14.26
CA ILE A 93 30.89 -6.83 13.48
C ILE A 93 29.72 -6.62 12.52
N ARG A 94 29.32 -7.68 11.79
CA ARG A 94 28.18 -7.67 10.86
C ARG A 94 26.89 -7.22 11.52
N GLN A 95 26.56 -7.78 12.67
CA GLN A 95 25.37 -7.41 13.42
C GLN A 95 25.35 -5.93 13.83
N ARG A 96 26.48 -5.38 14.27
CA ARG A 96 26.57 -3.96 14.66
C ARG A 96 26.33 -3.04 13.47
N TRP A 97 27.05 -3.26 12.37
CA TRP A 97 26.97 -2.34 11.25
C TRP A 97 25.71 -2.53 10.41
N SER A 98 25.15 -3.74 10.33
CA SER A 98 23.85 -3.94 9.68
C SER A 98 22.73 -3.19 10.39
N GLY A 99 22.75 -3.18 11.73
CA GLY A 99 21.80 -2.43 12.55
C GLY A 99 21.93 -0.91 12.39
N GLU A 100 23.15 -0.39 12.25
CA GLU A 100 23.36 1.02 11.91
C GLU A 100 22.92 1.32 10.47
N ALA A 101 23.37 0.53 9.50
CA ALA A 101 23.02 0.70 8.08
C ALA A 101 21.50 0.74 7.86
N GLU A 102 20.74 -0.13 8.52
CA GLU A 102 19.27 -0.16 8.41
C GLU A 102 18.61 1.13 8.92
N ARG A 103 19.14 1.76 9.97
CA ARG A 103 18.65 3.05 10.48
C ARG A 103 18.85 4.17 9.45
N TYR A 104 20.02 4.19 8.80
CA TYR A 104 20.36 5.22 7.83
C TYR A 104 19.73 4.97 6.45
N ARG A 105 19.38 3.74 6.09
CA ARG A 105 18.76 3.39 4.79
C ARG A 105 17.47 4.18 4.50
N ASN A 106 16.75 4.61 5.54
CA ASN A 106 15.55 5.45 5.44
C ASN A 106 15.77 6.93 5.83
N SER A 107 17.01 7.32 6.13
CA SER A 107 17.41 8.67 6.50
C SER A 107 17.87 9.48 5.29
N ILE A 108 17.91 10.81 5.44
CA ILE A 108 18.56 11.74 4.49
C ILE A 108 20.07 11.92 4.78
N GLU A 109 20.55 11.39 5.90
CA GLU A 109 21.95 11.49 6.31
C GLU A 109 22.79 10.36 5.71
N PHE A 110 24.01 10.69 5.27
CA PHE A 110 24.97 9.69 4.84
C PHE A 110 25.50 8.88 6.03
N PHE A 111 25.88 7.65 5.75
CA PHE A 111 26.53 6.70 6.62
C PHE A 111 27.59 5.97 5.80
N PHE A 112 28.86 6.12 6.19
CA PHE A 112 29.97 5.47 5.52
C PHE A 112 30.42 4.24 6.33
N ALA A 113 30.39 3.06 5.71
CA ALA A 113 30.85 1.82 6.32
C ALA A 113 32.20 1.42 5.73
N ASP A 114 33.28 1.63 6.48
CA ASP A 114 34.62 1.22 6.09
C ASP A 114 34.88 -0.25 6.45
N ILE A 115 34.75 -1.13 5.44
CA ILE A 115 34.80 -2.60 5.59
C ILE A 115 35.87 -3.19 4.64
N PRO A 116 37.03 -3.65 5.15
CA PRO A 116 38.13 -4.18 4.33
C PRO A 116 37.77 -5.38 3.44
N LEU A 117 36.91 -6.27 3.94
CA LEU A 117 36.48 -7.52 3.29
C LEU A 117 35.01 -7.47 2.85
N LEU A 118 34.56 -6.29 2.40
CA LEU A 118 33.14 -6.03 2.12
C LEU A 118 32.57 -7.05 1.12
N TYR A 119 33.25 -7.27 -0.01
CA TYR A 119 32.80 -8.18 -1.05
C TYR A 119 33.00 -9.65 -0.70
N GLU A 120 34.09 -9.97 0.01
CA GLU A 120 34.40 -11.34 0.42
C GLU A 120 33.40 -11.86 1.47
N THR A 121 32.76 -10.97 2.22
CA THR A 121 31.77 -11.31 3.25
C THR A 121 30.30 -11.14 2.79
N GLY A 122 30.08 -10.72 1.53
CA GLY A 122 28.74 -10.41 1.01
C GLY A 122 28.10 -9.19 1.68
N GLY A 123 28.92 -8.28 2.22
CA GLY A 123 28.47 -7.08 2.91
C GLY A 123 27.87 -6.03 1.97
N GLU A 124 28.22 -6.04 0.69
CA GLU A 124 27.73 -5.09 -0.31
C GLU A 124 26.20 -5.03 -0.39
N ALA A 125 25.50 -6.12 -0.07
CA ALA A 125 24.03 -6.18 -0.03
C ALA A 125 23.39 -5.24 1.01
N LEU A 126 24.18 -4.79 1.98
CA LEU A 126 23.74 -3.84 3.02
C LEU A 126 24.03 -2.38 2.63
N CYS A 127 24.79 -2.14 1.55
CA CYS A 127 25.13 -0.81 1.08
C CYS A 127 24.21 -0.34 -0.07
N ASP A 128 23.93 0.97 -0.13
CA ASP A 128 23.26 1.57 -1.30
C ASP A 128 24.25 1.81 -2.44
N ARG A 129 25.52 2.07 -2.11
CA ARG A 129 26.66 2.18 -3.04
C ARG A 129 27.95 1.67 -2.41
N VAL A 130 28.90 1.23 -3.22
CA VAL A 130 30.25 0.81 -2.81
C VAL A 130 31.32 1.62 -3.53
N THR A 131 32.22 2.21 -2.75
CA THR A 131 33.43 2.87 -3.21
C THR A 131 34.64 1.98 -2.96
N VAL A 132 35.40 1.67 -4.01
CA VAL A 132 36.65 0.91 -3.93
C VAL A 132 37.83 1.86 -4.03
N VAL A 133 38.69 1.85 -3.01
CA VAL A 133 40.00 2.52 -3.06
C VAL A 133 41.02 1.56 -3.66
N ALA A 134 41.63 1.96 -4.77
CA ALA A 134 42.53 1.15 -5.56
C ALA A 134 43.89 1.84 -5.78
N CYS A 135 44.95 1.07 -5.98
CA CYS A 135 46.26 1.54 -6.44
C CYS A 135 46.91 0.47 -7.33
N SER A 136 48.02 0.79 -7.99
CA SER A 136 48.80 -0.18 -8.76
C SER A 136 49.39 -1.27 -7.87
N GLU A 137 49.62 -2.45 -8.42
CA GLU A 137 50.15 -3.59 -7.68
C GLU A 137 51.57 -3.31 -7.15
N GLU A 138 52.39 -2.58 -7.92
CA GLU A 138 53.74 -2.17 -7.52
C GLU A 138 53.68 -1.26 -6.29
N ILE A 139 52.81 -0.26 -6.31
CA ILE A 139 52.62 0.69 -5.20
C ILE A 139 52.06 -0.02 -3.96
N GLN A 140 51.12 -0.95 -4.17
CA GLN A 140 50.52 -1.72 -3.09
C GLN A 140 51.58 -2.54 -2.34
N LYS A 141 52.46 -3.24 -3.08
CA LYS A 141 53.58 -4.02 -2.53
C LYS A 141 54.59 -3.13 -1.83
N GLU A 142 55.02 -2.05 -2.48
CA GLU A 142 56.00 -1.13 -1.93
C GLU A 142 55.52 -0.54 -0.58
N ARG A 143 54.25 -0.11 -0.51
CA ARG A 143 53.64 0.40 0.73
C ARG A 143 53.55 -0.66 1.82
N LEU A 144 53.19 -1.89 1.46
CA LEU A 144 53.11 -3.00 2.41
C LEU A 144 54.49 -3.33 2.98
N MET A 145 55.49 -3.52 2.14
CA MET A 145 56.87 -3.84 2.55
C MET A 145 57.47 -2.74 3.44
N LYS A 146 57.28 -1.47 3.10
CA LYS A 146 57.74 -0.33 3.92
C LYS A 146 57.08 -0.29 5.30
N ARG A 147 55.80 -0.64 5.39
CA ARG A 147 55.02 -0.57 6.65
C ARG A 147 55.40 -1.67 7.64
N THR A 148 55.72 -2.88 7.16
CA THR A 148 55.86 -4.07 8.04
C THR A 148 57.25 -4.72 8.02
N ARG A 149 58.23 -4.19 7.27
CA ARG A 149 59.61 -4.77 7.12
C ARG A 149 59.59 -6.26 6.72
N MET A 150 58.71 -6.61 5.78
CA MET A 150 58.50 -7.99 5.31
C MET A 150 59.20 -8.26 3.98
N THR A 151 59.37 -9.54 3.64
CA THR A 151 59.90 -10.00 2.35
C THR A 151 58.84 -9.92 1.25
N ASP A 152 59.29 -9.93 -0.01
CA ASP A 152 58.41 -9.86 -1.20
C ASP A 152 57.42 -11.04 -1.26
N MET A 153 57.89 -12.26 -0.96
CA MET A 153 57.04 -13.45 -0.91
C MET A 153 55.93 -13.36 0.14
N GLU A 154 56.21 -12.79 1.31
CA GLU A 154 55.22 -12.58 2.37
C GLU A 154 54.19 -11.52 1.95
N ALA A 155 54.63 -10.43 1.30
CA ALA A 155 53.74 -9.39 0.80
C ALA A 155 52.78 -9.93 -0.28
N GLN A 156 53.27 -10.75 -1.21
CA GLN A 156 52.46 -11.38 -2.25
C GLN A 156 51.39 -12.30 -1.65
N THR A 157 51.75 -13.07 -0.63
CA THR A 157 50.83 -14.00 0.06
C THR A 157 49.68 -13.25 0.74
N ILE A 158 49.98 -12.11 1.38
CA ILE A 158 48.95 -11.30 2.05
C ILE A 158 48.00 -10.64 1.04
N ILE A 159 48.54 -10.10 -0.05
CA ILE A 159 47.72 -9.48 -1.11
C ILE A 159 46.85 -10.54 -1.79
N GLY A 160 47.40 -11.73 -2.07
CA GLY A 160 46.69 -12.84 -2.71
C GLY A 160 45.61 -13.49 -1.83
N ALA A 161 45.62 -13.25 -0.52
CA ALA A 161 44.56 -13.71 0.39
C ALA A 161 43.27 -12.87 0.32
N GLN A 162 43.26 -11.76 -0.42
CA GLN A 162 42.08 -10.92 -0.64
C GLN A 162 41.58 -11.07 -2.09
N MET A 163 40.31 -10.72 -2.33
CA MET A 163 39.80 -10.66 -3.70
C MET A 163 40.67 -9.69 -4.53
N PRO A 164 41.06 -10.06 -5.77
CA PRO A 164 41.88 -9.22 -6.63
C PRO A 164 41.29 -7.82 -6.79
N LEU A 165 42.13 -6.79 -6.63
CA LEU A 165 41.71 -5.40 -6.69
C LEU A 165 41.01 -5.02 -8.02
N PRO A 166 41.43 -5.51 -9.21
CA PRO A 166 40.69 -5.28 -10.46
C PRO A 166 39.27 -5.85 -10.44
N GLU A 167 39.05 -6.96 -9.74
CA GLU A 167 37.72 -7.55 -9.58
C GLU A 167 36.85 -6.72 -8.64
N LYS A 168 37.41 -6.26 -7.51
CA LYS A 168 36.73 -5.30 -6.62
C LYS A 168 36.33 -4.03 -7.36
N ALA A 169 37.24 -3.47 -8.17
CA ALA A 169 37.00 -2.25 -8.94
C ALA A 169 35.87 -2.43 -9.98
N LYS A 170 35.78 -3.60 -10.64
CA LYS A 170 34.67 -3.91 -11.57
C LYS A 170 33.31 -3.98 -10.89
N ARG A 171 33.25 -4.37 -9.62
CA ARG A 171 32.02 -4.49 -8.83
C ARG A 171 31.59 -3.18 -8.18
N ALA A 172 32.45 -2.16 -8.16
CA ALA A 172 32.22 -0.91 -7.45
C ALA A 172 31.34 0.07 -8.23
N ASP A 173 30.55 0.85 -7.49
CA ASP A 173 29.86 2.02 -8.05
C ASP A 173 30.86 3.16 -8.31
N HIS A 174 31.87 3.29 -7.45
CA HIS A 174 32.91 4.32 -7.54
C HIS A 174 34.29 3.72 -7.30
N VAL A 175 35.27 4.09 -8.12
CA VAL A 175 36.66 3.66 -7.95
C VAL A 175 37.54 4.88 -7.72
N VAL A 176 38.28 4.88 -6.61
CA VAL A 176 39.22 5.94 -6.23
C VAL A 176 40.65 5.44 -6.41
N TRP A 177 41.33 5.94 -7.43
CA TRP A 177 42.73 5.57 -7.72
C TRP A 177 43.73 6.40 -6.88
N ASN A 178 44.43 5.74 -5.97
CA ASN A 178 45.37 6.30 -5.02
C ASN A 178 46.83 5.93 -5.32
N ASN A 179 47.27 6.23 -6.55
CA ASN A 179 48.64 6.01 -7.01
C ASN A 179 49.61 7.16 -6.61
N GLY A 180 49.09 8.28 -6.11
CA GLY A 180 49.90 9.46 -5.77
C GLY A 180 50.55 9.41 -4.38
N THR A 181 51.50 10.32 -4.15
CA THR A 181 51.94 10.73 -2.81
C THR A 181 50.98 11.78 -2.25
N ARG A 182 50.71 11.74 -0.94
CA ARG A 182 49.89 12.77 -0.26
C ARG A 182 50.54 14.14 -0.49
N LYS A 183 49.93 14.97 -1.34
CA LYS A 183 50.32 16.38 -1.44
C LYS A 183 50.05 17.03 -0.07
N PRO A 184 50.93 17.91 0.44
CA PRO A 184 50.59 18.72 1.60
C PRO A 184 49.24 19.42 1.31
N GLU A 185 48.39 19.51 2.35
CA GLU A 185 47.04 20.06 2.22
C GLU A 185 47.09 21.34 1.38
N PRO A 186 46.22 21.49 0.35
CA PRO A 186 46.03 22.80 -0.22
C PRO A 186 45.48 23.67 0.91
N ARG A 187 46.27 24.67 1.34
CA ARG A 187 45.69 25.83 2.02
C ARG A 187 44.52 26.29 1.17
N SER A 188 43.43 26.67 1.84
CA SER A 188 42.10 27.02 1.29
C SER A 188 42.07 28.12 0.21
N ASP A 189 43.21 28.52 -0.36
CA ASP A 189 43.40 29.64 -1.27
C ASP A 189 43.97 29.26 -2.66
N THR A 190 44.01 27.98 -3.04
CA THR A 190 44.48 27.58 -4.39
C THR A 190 43.49 26.69 -5.13
N LEU A 191 42.26 27.19 -5.29
CA LEU A 191 41.55 27.04 -6.55
C LEU A 191 42.10 28.13 -7.49
N PRO A 192 42.38 27.86 -8.78
CA PRO A 192 42.88 28.89 -9.69
C PRO A 192 41.87 30.04 -9.76
N ARG A 193 42.27 31.19 -9.19
CA ARG A 193 41.60 32.47 -9.34
C ARG A 193 42.09 33.10 -10.65
N ASP A 194 41.44 32.78 -11.75
CA ASP A 194 41.45 33.70 -12.90
C ASP A 194 40.44 34.82 -12.59
N ASN A 195 40.95 35.88 -11.95
CA ASN A 195 40.27 37.16 -11.86
C ASN A 195 40.65 37.98 -13.09
N ASN A 196 39.75 38.03 -14.08
CA ASN A 196 39.54 39.23 -14.87
C ASN A 196 38.11 39.75 -14.63
N GLU A 197 38.06 40.81 -13.84
CA GLU A 197 37.14 41.94 -13.87
C GLU A 197 35.62 41.67 -13.98
N VAL A 198 35.01 41.55 -12.80
CA VAL A 198 33.83 42.28 -12.29
C VAL A 198 32.80 42.73 -13.35
N GLY A 199 31.85 41.84 -13.61
CA GLY A 199 30.55 42.16 -14.22
C GLY A 199 29.58 41.00 -13.98
N SER A 200 28.43 41.29 -13.37
CA SER A 200 27.31 40.39 -13.04
C SER A 200 27.28 39.02 -13.73
N ALA A 201 27.43 37.93 -12.96
CA ALA A 201 27.10 36.59 -13.42
C ALA A 201 26.56 35.72 -12.27
N ALA A 202 25.37 36.07 -11.79
CA ALA A 202 24.39 35.01 -11.60
C ALA A 202 24.20 34.31 -12.95
N THR A 203 24.01 32.98 -12.91
CA THR A 203 23.66 32.08 -14.02
C THR A 203 24.84 31.44 -14.77
N LEU A 204 25.02 30.13 -14.53
CA LEU A 204 25.01 29.04 -15.54
C LEU A 204 25.67 27.74 -15.03
N VAL A 205 25.25 27.23 -13.87
CA VAL A 205 25.02 25.77 -13.80
C VAL A 205 23.72 25.58 -14.54
N ARG A 206 23.74 24.95 -15.73
CA ARG A 206 22.54 24.65 -16.49
C ARG A 206 21.52 24.04 -15.53
N LYS A 207 20.44 24.78 -15.21
CA LYS A 207 19.21 24.18 -14.67
C LYS A 207 18.88 23.07 -15.65
N LYS A 208 19.09 21.80 -15.27
CA LYS A 208 18.32 20.71 -15.89
C LYS A 208 16.85 21.19 -15.82
N ASP A 209 16.05 20.92 -16.85
CA ASP A 209 14.61 21.17 -16.84
C ASP A 209 13.97 20.33 -15.72
N VAL A 210 14.15 20.75 -14.47
CA VAL A 210 13.59 20.13 -13.28
C VAL A 210 12.16 20.63 -13.21
N PRO A 211 11.16 19.72 -13.27
CA PRO A 211 9.76 20.10 -13.21
C PRO A 211 9.48 20.92 -11.95
N ALA A 212 8.84 22.09 -12.12
CA ALA A 212 8.53 22.97 -10.99
C ALA A 212 7.54 22.33 -9.99
N SER A 213 6.70 21.42 -10.48
CA SER A 213 5.71 20.69 -9.69
C SER A 213 5.65 19.22 -10.09
N VAL A 214 5.45 18.35 -9.10
CA VAL A 214 5.23 16.91 -9.29
C VAL A 214 3.96 16.52 -8.55
N ASP A 215 3.06 15.82 -9.24
CA ASP A 215 1.86 15.24 -8.63
C ASP A 215 2.10 13.76 -8.34
N LEU A 216 1.99 13.36 -7.07
CA LEU A 216 2.17 11.98 -6.62
C LEU A 216 1.16 11.05 -7.32
N ASN A 217 -0.10 11.47 -7.41
CA ASN A 217 -1.16 10.65 -8.00
C ASN A 217 -0.87 10.31 -9.46
N ALA A 218 -0.31 11.27 -10.22
CA ALA A 218 0.13 11.02 -11.59
C ALA A 218 1.23 9.94 -11.69
N LEU A 219 2.15 9.88 -10.71
CA LEU A 219 3.24 8.89 -10.72
C LEU A 219 2.74 7.45 -10.61
N HIS A 220 1.61 7.21 -9.96
CA HIS A 220 1.00 5.87 -9.90
C HIS A 220 0.59 5.35 -11.27
N ARG A 221 0.35 6.24 -12.24
CA ARG A 221 -0.05 5.90 -13.61
C ARG A 221 1.11 5.83 -14.61
N PHE A 222 2.30 6.32 -14.24
CA PHE A 222 3.45 6.39 -15.15
C PHE A 222 4.03 5.01 -15.45
N SER A 223 4.46 4.78 -16.69
CA SER A 223 5.26 3.63 -17.09
C SER A 223 6.64 3.62 -16.40
N PRO A 224 7.32 2.46 -16.30
CA PRO A 224 8.68 2.38 -15.79
C PRO A 224 9.66 3.31 -16.52
N GLU A 225 9.49 3.48 -17.83
CA GLU A 225 10.31 4.36 -18.67
C GLU A 225 10.11 5.84 -18.32
N GLU A 226 8.87 6.26 -18.08
CA GLU A 226 8.51 7.61 -17.64
C GLU A 226 9.08 7.91 -16.25
N LEU A 227 8.95 6.98 -15.30
CA LEU A 227 9.56 7.11 -13.98
C LEU A 227 11.08 7.24 -14.07
N ALA A 228 11.74 6.42 -14.89
CA ALA A 228 13.19 6.51 -15.10
C ALA A 228 13.61 7.83 -15.76
N ALA A 229 12.82 8.34 -16.70
CA ALA A 229 13.07 9.64 -17.33
C ALA A 229 12.99 10.79 -16.32
N LEU A 230 11.95 10.76 -15.46
CA LEU A 230 11.77 11.74 -14.40
C LEU A 230 12.87 11.63 -13.33
N GLY A 231 13.30 10.40 -12.99
CA GLY A 231 14.46 10.16 -12.12
C GLY A 231 15.74 10.83 -12.64
N ARG A 232 16.02 10.76 -13.95
CA ARG A 232 17.17 11.45 -14.56
C ARG A 232 17.11 12.97 -14.46
N GLN A 233 15.91 13.56 -14.49
CA GLN A 233 15.71 15.00 -14.33
C GLN A 233 16.05 15.46 -12.91
N PHE A 234 15.60 14.71 -11.90
CA PHE A 234 15.88 14.96 -10.47
C PHE A 234 17.25 14.44 -9.99
N ASP A 235 18.06 13.88 -10.89
CA ASP A 235 19.34 13.24 -10.56
C ASP A 235 19.22 12.07 -9.56
N VAL A 236 18.06 11.39 -9.57
CA VAL A 236 17.78 10.22 -8.75
C VAL A 236 17.96 8.96 -9.59
N PHE A 237 18.85 8.08 -9.16
CA PHE A 237 18.96 6.74 -9.75
C PHE A 237 17.89 5.82 -9.17
N LEU A 238 16.94 5.40 -10.02
CA LEU A 238 15.91 4.43 -9.65
C LEU A 238 16.46 3.01 -9.81
N HIS A 239 16.71 2.32 -8.71
CA HIS A 239 17.30 0.98 -8.74
C HIS A 239 16.29 -0.06 -9.28
N PRO A 240 16.63 -0.86 -10.31
CA PRO A 240 15.69 -1.81 -10.92
C PRO A 240 15.16 -2.88 -9.95
N ALA A 241 15.96 -3.30 -8.97
CA ALA A 241 15.54 -4.29 -7.96
C ALA A 241 14.61 -3.73 -6.86
N ARG A 242 14.41 -2.40 -6.76
CA ARG A 242 13.43 -1.84 -5.83
C ARG A 242 12.03 -1.99 -6.42
N SER A 243 11.04 -2.21 -5.56
CA SER A 243 9.65 -2.20 -6.02
C SER A 243 9.28 -0.83 -6.60
N ARG A 244 8.32 -0.82 -7.50
CA ARG A 244 7.76 0.40 -8.11
C ARG A 244 7.43 1.48 -7.07
N HIS A 245 6.79 1.09 -5.98
CA HIS A 245 6.42 2.00 -4.89
C HIS A 245 7.63 2.65 -4.19
N TYR A 246 8.71 1.88 -3.95
CA TYR A 246 9.95 2.45 -3.43
C TYR A 246 10.64 3.38 -4.43
N GLN A 247 10.56 3.08 -5.73
CA GLN A 247 11.09 3.98 -6.78
C GLN A 247 10.31 5.30 -6.83
N ILE A 248 8.97 5.26 -6.70
CA ILE A 248 8.13 6.45 -6.59
C ILE A 248 8.51 7.26 -5.34
N LEU A 249 8.68 6.60 -4.19
CA LEU A 249 9.12 7.27 -2.95
C LEU A 249 10.48 7.95 -3.11
N ASP A 250 11.46 7.27 -3.72
CA ASP A 250 12.80 7.83 -3.97
C ASP A 250 12.72 9.06 -4.88
N LEU A 251 11.87 9.00 -5.91
CA LEU A 251 11.64 10.12 -6.83
C LEU A 251 11.00 11.31 -6.13
N LEU A 252 9.96 11.10 -5.33
CA LEU A 252 9.29 12.14 -4.56
C LEU A 252 10.26 12.83 -3.58
N ARG A 253 11.12 12.04 -2.93
CA ARG A 253 12.17 12.56 -2.04
C ARG A 253 13.19 13.41 -2.80
N GLY A 254 13.62 12.95 -3.99
CA GLY A 254 14.50 13.73 -4.86
C GLY A 254 13.86 15.03 -5.34
N ALA A 255 12.59 14.98 -5.75
CA ALA A 255 11.83 16.15 -6.18
C ALA A 255 11.73 17.19 -5.05
N LEU A 256 11.34 16.79 -3.84
CA LEU A 256 11.30 17.68 -2.68
C LEU A 256 12.68 18.25 -2.33
N SER A 257 13.75 17.43 -2.41
CA SER A 257 15.12 17.87 -2.11
C SER A 257 15.66 18.87 -3.13
N SER A 258 15.19 18.79 -4.38
CA SER A 258 15.53 19.74 -5.45
C SER A 258 14.79 21.08 -5.34
N GLY A 259 13.87 21.23 -4.39
CA GLY A 259 13.03 22.41 -4.20
C GLY A 259 11.76 22.44 -5.05
N SER A 260 11.40 21.31 -5.69
CA SER A 260 10.17 21.20 -6.47
C SER A 260 8.96 21.05 -5.57
N THR A 261 7.82 21.63 -5.96
CA THR A 261 6.59 21.48 -5.17
C THR A 261 5.98 20.11 -5.47
N VAL A 262 5.79 19.28 -4.45
CA VAL A 262 5.12 17.99 -4.61
C VAL A 262 3.71 18.08 -4.03
N THR A 263 2.71 17.65 -4.80
CA THR A 263 1.31 17.59 -4.36
C THR A 263 0.82 16.15 -4.33
N ALA A 264 -0.17 15.89 -3.49
CA ALA A 264 -0.93 14.65 -3.52
C ALA A 264 -2.36 14.89 -3.07
N GLU A 265 -3.26 14.05 -3.54
CA GLU A 265 -4.67 14.01 -3.17
C GLU A 265 -5.07 12.57 -2.81
N GLY A 266 -5.60 12.36 -1.61
CA GLY A 266 -5.92 11.02 -1.12
C GLY A 266 -7.01 11.02 -0.07
N PHE A 267 -7.37 9.83 0.38
CA PHE A 267 -8.41 9.63 1.38
C PHE A 267 -7.82 9.46 2.78
N ILE A 268 -8.42 10.12 3.76
CA ILE A 268 -8.01 10.02 5.15
C ILE A 268 -8.33 8.63 5.71
N ASP A 269 -7.29 7.92 6.12
CA ASP A 269 -7.35 6.62 6.79
C ASP A 269 -6.65 6.68 8.16
N PRO A 270 -7.39 6.55 9.27
CA PRO A 270 -6.78 6.43 10.60
C PRO A 270 -6.13 5.05 10.77
N VAL A 271 -4.82 5.03 10.99
CA VAL A 271 -4.03 3.81 11.21
C VAL A 271 -3.74 3.67 12.70
N GLY A 272 -4.56 2.85 13.36
CA GLY A 272 -4.55 2.74 14.83
C GLY A 272 -4.93 4.06 15.50
N ASP A 273 -4.55 4.23 16.77
CA ASP A 273 -5.01 5.37 17.56
C ASP A 273 -4.18 6.64 17.34
N SER A 274 -3.02 6.52 16.67
CA SER A 274 -2.01 7.58 16.71
C SER A 274 -1.60 8.18 15.38
N PHE A 275 -1.83 7.47 14.27
CA PHE A 275 -1.37 7.88 12.95
C PHE A 275 -2.56 7.99 12.01
N THR A 276 -2.46 8.92 11.07
CA THR A 276 -3.44 9.08 10.00
C THR A 276 -2.66 9.24 8.72
N LEU A 277 -3.01 8.44 7.72
CA LEU A 277 -2.37 8.43 6.42
C LEU A 277 -3.37 8.83 5.35
N LEU A 278 -2.89 9.44 4.28
CA LEU A 278 -3.61 9.51 3.01
C LEU A 278 -3.40 8.20 2.27
N ARG A 279 -4.51 7.60 1.82
CA ARG A 279 -4.53 6.38 1.02
C ARG A 279 -5.01 6.66 -0.40
N TRP A 280 -4.55 5.81 -1.31
CA TRP A 280 -4.76 5.99 -2.74
C TRP A 280 -5.91 5.11 -3.24
N PRO A 281 -6.95 5.68 -3.85
CA PRO A 281 -8.08 4.90 -4.36
C PRO A 281 -7.67 3.96 -5.50
N GLU A 282 -6.77 4.40 -6.38
CA GLU A 282 -6.27 3.62 -7.52
C GLU A 282 -5.51 2.35 -7.11
N LEU A 283 -5.07 2.29 -5.86
CA LEU A 283 -4.37 1.15 -5.28
C LEU A 283 -5.27 0.37 -4.32
N ASN A 284 -6.60 0.54 -4.39
CA ASN A 284 -7.55 -0.06 -3.44
C ASN A 284 -7.22 0.25 -1.97
N PHE A 285 -6.60 1.40 -1.68
CA PHE A 285 -6.10 1.77 -0.35
C PHE A 285 -5.03 0.84 0.22
N LEU A 286 -4.29 0.13 -0.64
CA LEU A 286 -3.14 -0.68 -0.26
C LEU A 286 -2.11 0.18 0.49
N PRO A 287 -1.60 -0.27 1.66
CA PRO A 287 -0.49 0.39 2.32
C PRO A 287 0.78 0.35 1.47
N VAL A 288 1.31 1.54 1.13
CA VAL A 288 2.51 1.66 0.29
C VAL A 288 3.55 2.60 0.92
N PRO A 289 4.85 2.42 0.63
CA PRO A 289 5.93 3.26 1.16
C PRO A 289 5.76 4.78 0.96
N GLU A 290 5.11 5.21 -0.11
CA GLU A 290 4.85 6.61 -0.45
C GLU A 290 3.59 7.19 0.20
N ASP A 291 2.91 6.45 1.09
CA ASP A 291 1.79 6.98 1.86
C ASP A 291 2.17 8.24 2.65
N VAL A 292 1.25 9.19 2.66
CA VAL A 292 1.47 10.52 3.24
C VAL A 292 0.84 10.60 4.62
N GLY A 293 1.64 10.90 5.63
CA GLY A 293 1.15 11.17 6.97
C GLY A 293 0.47 12.52 7.09
N VAL A 294 -0.67 12.56 7.78
CA VAL A 294 -1.42 13.77 8.06
C VAL A 294 -1.16 14.19 9.51
N PRO A 295 -0.51 15.36 9.74
CA PRO A 295 -0.32 15.90 11.08
C PRO A 295 -1.65 16.10 11.84
N ARG A 296 -1.67 15.77 13.13
CA ARG A 296 -2.84 15.98 14.00
C ARG A 296 -3.30 17.43 14.05
N THR A 297 -2.39 18.38 13.92
CA THR A 297 -2.69 19.81 13.87
C THR A 297 -3.60 20.14 12.69
N LEU A 298 -3.33 19.58 11.51
CA LEU A 298 -4.17 19.77 10.32
C LEU A 298 -5.53 19.06 10.46
N LEU A 299 -5.55 17.85 11.03
CA LEU A 299 -6.81 17.14 11.31
C LEU A 299 -7.73 17.96 12.23
N GLN A 300 -7.18 18.52 13.30
CA GLN A 300 -7.94 19.32 14.26
C GLN A 300 -8.35 20.68 13.70
N GLN A 301 -7.45 21.36 12.97
CA GLN A 301 -7.70 22.68 12.40
C GLN A 301 -8.85 22.67 11.39
N PHE A 302 -8.95 21.63 10.56
CA PHE A 302 -9.95 21.52 9.50
C PHE A 302 -11.07 20.52 9.82
N HIS A 303 -11.14 20.04 11.06
CA HIS A 303 -12.14 19.05 11.52
C HIS A 303 -12.26 17.84 10.58
N LEU A 304 -11.11 17.32 10.13
CA LEU A 304 -11.06 16.29 9.11
C LEU A 304 -11.47 14.93 9.69
N ARG A 305 -12.21 14.16 8.89
CA ARG A 305 -12.80 12.88 9.27
C ARG A 305 -12.35 11.76 8.31
N PRO A 306 -12.38 10.49 8.76
CA PRO A 306 -12.08 9.35 7.90
C PRO A 306 -12.94 9.34 6.62
N GLY A 307 -12.35 8.86 5.52
CA GLY A 307 -12.98 8.81 4.22
C GLY A 307 -13.10 10.15 3.49
N GLN A 308 -12.68 11.27 4.10
CA GLN A 308 -12.62 12.55 3.40
C GLN A 308 -11.46 12.60 2.42
N LYS A 309 -11.71 13.20 1.26
CA LYS A 309 -10.71 13.45 0.23
C LYS A 309 -9.98 14.75 0.53
N VAL A 310 -8.66 14.70 0.66
CA VAL A 310 -7.83 15.86 0.97
C VAL A 310 -6.65 15.94 0.01
N GLY A 311 -6.45 17.12 -0.54
CA GLY A 311 -5.33 17.44 -1.41
C GLY A 311 -4.44 18.52 -0.80
N GLY A 312 -3.14 18.41 -1.03
CA GLY A 312 -2.19 19.37 -0.47
C GLY A 312 -0.75 19.20 -0.91
N LYS A 313 0.09 20.11 -0.43
CA LYS A 313 1.54 20.09 -0.65
C LYS A 313 2.22 19.17 0.36
N LEU A 314 3.21 18.44 -0.11
CA LEU A 314 3.97 17.50 0.69
C LEU A 314 5.29 18.12 1.16
N ARG A 315 5.84 17.55 2.22
CA ARG A 315 7.19 17.80 2.69
C ARG A 315 7.88 16.51 3.11
N LEU A 316 9.21 16.60 3.20
CA LEU A 316 10.02 15.55 3.78
C LEU A 316 9.72 15.39 5.29
N PRO A 317 9.87 14.16 5.83
CA PRO A 317 9.78 13.93 7.27
C PRO A 317 10.86 14.71 8.04
N ARG A 318 10.51 15.17 9.24
CA ARG A 318 11.44 15.70 10.25
C ARG A 318 11.95 14.56 11.15
N GLU A 319 12.90 14.83 12.05
CA GLU A 319 13.63 13.82 12.86
C GLU A 319 12.79 12.69 13.52
N ARG A 320 11.52 12.94 13.87
CA ARG A 320 10.62 11.94 14.50
C ARG A 320 9.64 11.27 13.54
N GLU A 321 9.60 11.69 12.29
CA GLU A 321 8.67 11.22 11.26
C GLU A 321 9.40 10.24 10.32
N LYS A 322 8.68 9.22 9.83
CA LYS A 322 9.28 8.17 8.98
C LYS A 322 8.83 8.23 7.52
N SER A 323 7.62 8.74 7.27
CA SER A 323 6.98 8.82 5.96
C SER A 323 6.94 10.26 5.44
N LEU A 324 6.54 10.45 4.17
CA LEU A 324 6.20 11.77 3.65
C LEU A 324 5.06 12.37 4.49
N MET A 325 5.03 13.69 4.61
CA MET A 325 4.02 14.38 5.44
C MET A 325 3.31 15.46 4.65
N LEU A 326 2.02 15.65 4.93
CA LEU A 326 1.25 16.77 4.41
C LEU A 326 1.70 18.06 5.11
N ASP A 327 2.16 19.03 4.34
CA ASP A 327 2.62 20.34 4.83
C ASP A 327 1.47 21.33 4.91
N GLN A 328 0.72 21.45 3.81
CA GLN A 328 -0.38 22.39 3.68
C GLN A 328 -1.52 21.74 2.90
N ILE A 329 -2.75 21.91 3.38
CA ILE A 329 -3.96 21.51 2.66
C ILE A 329 -4.33 22.61 1.65
N THR A 330 -4.56 22.20 0.40
CA THR A 330 -5.02 23.07 -0.69
C THR A 330 -6.48 22.84 -1.03
N THR A 331 -6.93 21.58 -0.97
CA THR A 331 -8.29 21.17 -1.32
C THR A 331 -8.88 20.19 -0.30
N ILE A 332 -10.18 20.31 -0.05
CA ILE A 332 -10.98 19.35 0.73
C ILE A 332 -12.22 19.02 -0.09
N GLU A 333 -12.42 17.73 -0.40
CA GLU A 333 -13.53 17.25 -1.24
C GLU A 333 -13.62 17.95 -2.61
N GLY A 334 -12.46 18.32 -3.17
CA GLY A 334 -12.36 19.04 -4.45
C GLY A 334 -12.62 20.55 -4.37
N ALA A 335 -13.09 21.08 -3.23
CA ALA A 335 -13.21 22.52 -3.01
C ALA A 335 -11.89 23.10 -2.48
N LEU A 336 -11.60 24.35 -2.82
CA LEU A 336 -10.48 25.07 -2.22
C LEU A 336 -10.74 25.27 -0.71
N VAL A 337 -9.70 25.20 0.10
CA VAL A 337 -9.82 25.36 1.56
C VAL A 337 -10.53 26.65 1.98
N ALA A 338 -10.35 27.74 1.22
CA ALA A 338 -11.00 29.02 1.49
C ALA A 338 -12.54 28.99 1.30
N GLU A 339 -13.04 28.07 0.49
CA GLU A 339 -14.46 27.90 0.16
C GLU A 339 -15.10 26.74 0.94
N TRP A 340 -14.28 25.96 1.65
CA TRP A 340 -14.74 24.80 2.40
C TRP A 340 -15.54 25.21 3.63
N SER A 341 -16.73 24.63 3.76
CA SER A 341 -17.56 24.73 4.97
C SER A 341 -17.73 23.35 5.56
N GLU A 342 -17.62 23.25 6.89
CA GLU A 342 -17.93 22.01 7.60
C GLU A 342 -19.37 21.58 7.30
N LYS A 343 -19.56 20.27 7.13
CA LYS A 343 -20.87 19.66 6.85
C LYS A 343 -21.39 18.98 8.10
N LYS A 344 -22.72 18.87 8.21
CA LYS A 344 -23.37 18.13 9.29
C LYS A 344 -22.92 16.67 9.23
N ASP A 345 -22.59 16.10 10.39
CA ASP A 345 -22.15 14.71 10.48
C ASP A 345 -23.25 13.73 10.07
N PHE A 346 -22.88 12.67 9.36
CA PHE A 346 -23.79 11.65 8.83
C PHE A 346 -24.69 11.06 9.91
N GLU A 347 -24.16 10.84 11.12
CA GLU A 347 -24.92 10.26 12.23
C GLU A 347 -26.02 11.19 12.76
N ASN A 348 -25.92 12.50 12.47
CA ASN A 348 -26.91 13.51 12.89
C ASN A 348 -27.96 13.80 11.82
N LEU A 349 -27.82 13.25 10.61
CA LEU A 349 -28.78 13.40 9.52
C LEU A 349 -30.09 12.65 9.81
N THR A 350 -31.23 13.22 9.42
CA THR A 350 -32.54 12.60 9.69
C THR A 350 -32.80 11.43 8.73
N PRO A 351 -32.90 10.18 9.22
CA PRO A 351 -33.15 9.03 8.36
C PRO A 351 -34.61 8.97 7.91
N LEU A 352 -34.83 8.76 6.61
CA LEU A 352 -36.14 8.54 6.01
C LEU A 352 -36.26 7.13 5.41
N TYR A 353 -37.49 6.72 5.09
CA TYR A 353 -37.73 5.57 4.21
C TYR A 353 -37.13 5.84 2.82
N PRO A 354 -36.80 4.78 2.06
CA PRO A 354 -36.41 4.96 0.68
C PRO A 354 -37.51 5.65 -0.12
N GLU A 355 -37.14 6.73 -0.79
CA GLU A 355 -37.98 7.47 -1.74
C GLU A 355 -37.19 7.64 -3.04
N GLY A 356 -37.80 8.20 -4.09
CA GLY A 356 -37.10 8.46 -5.35
C GLY A 356 -36.53 7.19 -5.98
N ARG A 357 -37.40 6.41 -6.62
CA ARG A 357 -37.06 5.14 -7.27
C ARG A 357 -35.82 5.25 -8.17
N ILE A 358 -34.89 4.30 -8.00
CA ILE A 358 -33.76 4.05 -8.90
C ILE A 358 -34.27 3.07 -9.96
N LEU A 359 -34.69 3.60 -11.12
CA LEU A 359 -35.23 2.80 -12.21
C LEU A 359 -34.09 2.06 -12.91
N LEU A 360 -34.24 0.76 -13.14
CA LEU A 360 -33.22 -0.08 -13.76
C LEU A 360 -33.52 -0.40 -15.22
N GLU A 361 -34.80 -0.51 -15.58
CA GLU A 361 -35.27 -0.69 -16.94
C GLU A 361 -34.73 0.43 -17.84
N ASN A 362 -34.11 0.03 -18.96
CA ASN A 362 -33.61 0.98 -19.95
C ASN A 362 -33.50 0.33 -21.34
N ASN A 363 -33.52 1.18 -22.37
CA ASN A 363 -33.46 0.75 -23.76
C ASN A 363 -32.05 0.38 -24.25
N THR A 364 -31.01 0.71 -23.47
CA THR A 364 -29.61 0.52 -23.85
C THR A 364 -29.12 -0.88 -23.51
N THR A 365 -29.27 -1.31 -22.25
CA THR A 365 -28.90 -2.66 -21.79
C THR A 365 -29.95 -3.69 -22.19
N LYS A 366 -31.24 -3.30 -22.24
CA LYS A 366 -32.38 -4.20 -22.49
C LYS A 366 -32.37 -5.45 -21.60
N SER A 367 -31.80 -5.32 -20.39
CA SER A 367 -31.62 -6.42 -19.46
C SER A 367 -32.97 -6.90 -18.93
N LEU A 368 -33.20 -8.21 -19.02
CA LEU A 368 -34.37 -8.86 -18.44
C LEU A 368 -34.26 -8.90 -16.91
N GLU A 369 -33.03 -9.02 -16.38
CA GLU A 369 -32.71 -8.95 -14.95
C GLU A 369 -33.18 -7.61 -14.37
N ALA A 370 -32.73 -6.50 -14.95
CA ALA A 370 -33.07 -5.15 -14.51
C ALA A 370 -34.59 -4.92 -14.50
N ARG A 371 -35.27 -5.33 -15.59
CA ARG A 371 -36.72 -5.23 -15.72
C ARG A 371 -37.47 -6.09 -14.70
N ALA A 372 -36.99 -7.31 -14.45
CA ALA A 372 -37.58 -8.20 -13.45
C ALA A 372 -37.41 -7.64 -12.03
N VAL A 373 -36.23 -7.10 -11.69
CA VAL A 373 -36.00 -6.42 -10.40
C VAL A 373 -36.99 -5.26 -10.24
N ASP A 374 -37.15 -4.43 -11.27
CA ASP A 374 -38.08 -3.31 -11.24
C ASP A 374 -39.55 -3.68 -11.01
N LEU A 375 -39.97 -4.90 -11.35
CA LEU A 375 -41.34 -5.39 -11.12
C LEU A 375 -41.49 -6.13 -9.78
N LEU A 376 -40.45 -6.86 -9.38
CA LEU A 376 -40.51 -7.79 -8.24
C LEU A 376 -40.01 -7.15 -6.93
N ALA A 377 -38.96 -6.34 -6.98
CA ALA A 377 -38.39 -5.66 -5.83
C ALA A 377 -37.81 -4.30 -6.25
N PRO A 378 -38.62 -3.24 -6.28
CA PRO A 378 -38.19 -1.92 -6.75
C PRO A 378 -37.09 -1.35 -5.84
N LEU A 379 -36.12 -0.67 -6.44
CA LEU A 379 -34.99 -0.08 -5.73
C LEU A 379 -35.25 1.40 -5.45
N GLY A 380 -35.07 1.86 -4.21
CA GLY A 380 -35.14 3.28 -3.82
C GLY A 380 -33.79 3.91 -3.47
N ARG A 381 -33.74 5.24 -3.44
CA ARG A 381 -32.62 5.98 -2.82
C ARG A 381 -32.66 5.76 -1.32
N GLY A 382 -31.58 5.27 -0.73
CA GLY A 382 -31.52 4.87 0.68
C GLY A 382 -31.90 3.42 0.97
N GLN A 383 -32.01 2.56 -0.05
CA GLN A 383 -32.40 1.16 0.14
C GLN A 383 -31.31 0.35 0.87
N ARG A 384 -31.75 -0.56 1.74
CA ARG A 384 -30.93 -1.63 2.35
C ARG A 384 -31.37 -2.97 1.79
N GLY A 385 -30.84 -3.33 0.63
CA GLY A 385 -31.22 -4.54 -0.09
C GLY A 385 -30.25 -5.69 0.10
N LEU A 386 -30.79 -6.89 0.20
CA LEU A 386 -30.04 -8.15 0.19
C LEU A 386 -30.35 -8.92 -1.09
N ILE A 387 -29.31 -9.28 -1.84
CA ILE A 387 -29.40 -10.26 -2.92
C ILE A 387 -29.04 -11.62 -2.32
N VAL A 388 -30.06 -12.39 -1.98
CA VAL A 388 -29.94 -13.71 -1.35
C VAL A 388 -29.67 -14.72 -2.45
N SER A 389 -28.48 -15.30 -2.43
CA SER A 389 -28.01 -16.10 -3.56
C SER A 389 -27.25 -17.34 -3.07
N PRO A 390 -27.70 -18.54 -3.45
CA PRO A 390 -26.86 -19.72 -3.42
C PRO A 390 -25.61 -19.56 -4.31
N PRO A 391 -24.57 -20.39 -4.14
CA PRO A 391 -23.45 -20.43 -5.07
C PRO A 391 -23.90 -20.80 -6.49
N ARG A 392 -23.28 -20.19 -7.51
CA ARG A 392 -23.44 -20.52 -8.95
C ARG A 392 -24.82 -20.23 -9.57
N VAL A 393 -25.61 -19.31 -9.02
CA VAL A 393 -26.94 -18.97 -9.56
C VAL A 393 -27.01 -17.69 -10.38
N GLY A 394 -25.87 -17.05 -10.67
CA GLY A 394 -25.81 -15.83 -11.50
C GLY A 394 -25.76 -14.50 -10.74
N LYS A 395 -25.41 -14.52 -9.44
CA LYS A 395 -25.14 -13.34 -8.58
C LYS A 395 -24.37 -12.23 -9.30
N THR A 396 -23.21 -12.57 -9.86
CA THR A 396 -22.30 -11.60 -10.50
C THR A 396 -22.93 -10.97 -11.75
N ILE A 397 -23.69 -11.75 -12.52
CA ILE A 397 -24.41 -11.24 -13.71
C ILE A 397 -25.49 -10.25 -13.28
N LEU A 398 -26.29 -10.61 -12.27
CA LEU A 398 -27.33 -9.71 -11.76
C LEU A 398 -26.73 -8.40 -11.22
N LEU A 399 -25.69 -8.47 -10.41
CA LEU A 399 -24.98 -7.27 -9.90
C LEU A 399 -24.46 -6.40 -11.04
N LYS A 400 -23.86 -7.01 -12.07
CA LYS A 400 -23.33 -6.32 -13.25
C LYS A 400 -24.44 -5.61 -14.02
N GLU A 401 -25.56 -6.27 -14.26
CA GLU A 401 -26.69 -5.65 -14.97
C GLU A 401 -27.35 -4.53 -14.16
N ILE A 402 -27.46 -4.66 -12.83
CA ILE A 402 -27.90 -3.56 -11.95
C ILE A 402 -26.93 -2.38 -12.05
N ALA A 403 -25.62 -2.62 -11.99
CA ALA A 403 -24.60 -1.58 -12.07
C ALA A 403 -24.65 -0.80 -13.39
N LYS A 404 -24.74 -1.52 -14.52
CA LYS A 404 -24.90 -0.92 -15.86
C LYS A 404 -26.19 -0.12 -15.97
N ALA A 405 -27.30 -0.67 -15.47
CA ALA A 405 -28.59 0.01 -15.47
C ALA A 405 -28.56 1.32 -14.69
N ILE A 406 -28.00 1.31 -13.47
CA ILE A 406 -27.82 2.53 -12.66
C ILE A 406 -26.96 3.54 -13.39
N ARG A 407 -25.85 3.13 -14.01
CA ARG A 407 -24.97 4.06 -14.72
C ARG A 407 -25.63 4.72 -15.92
N VAL A 408 -26.50 4.00 -16.64
CA VAL A 408 -27.24 4.52 -17.80
C VAL A 408 -28.36 5.46 -17.36
N ASN A 409 -29.19 5.05 -16.40
CA ASN A 409 -30.39 5.80 -16.01
C ASN A 409 -30.12 6.93 -15.01
N HIS A 410 -29.09 6.75 -14.18
CA HIS A 410 -28.78 7.63 -13.05
C HIS A 410 -27.28 7.96 -13.01
N PRO A 411 -26.73 8.65 -14.03
CA PRO A 411 -25.31 9.01 -14.07
C PRO A 411 -24.90 9.95 -12.93
N GLU A 412 -25.85 10.65 -12.29
CA GLU A 412 -25.64 11.51 -11.14
C GLU A 412 -25.36 10.76 -9.82
N ILE A 413 -25.71 9.46 -9.77
CA ILE A 413 -25.46 8.61 -8.60
C ILE A 413 -23.98 8.21 -8.57
N GLU A 414 -23.37 8.39 -7.41
CA GLU A 414 -22.03 7.89 -7.11
C GLU A 414 -22.11 6.37 -6.89
N LEU A 415 -21.89 5.61 -7.96
CA LEU A 415 -21.88 4.16 -7.93
C LEU A 415 -20.50 3.63 -7.51
N ILE A 416 -20.50 2.83 -6.45
CA ILE A 416 -19.33 2.16 -5.88
C ILE A 416 -19.60 0.65 -5.86
N ILE A 417 -18.66 -0.14 -6.38
CA ILE A 417 -18.67 -1.60 -6.23
C ILE A 417 -17.58 -1.98 -5.23
N LEU A 418 -17.95 -2.70 -4.19
CA LEU A 418 -17.05 -3.20 -3.16
C LEU A 418 -17.01 -4.72 -3.21
N LEU A 419 -15.87 -5.28 -3.63
CA LEU A 419 -15.64 -6.71 -3.77
C LEU A 419 -14.73 -7.20 -2.63
N VAL A 420 -15.24 -8.12 -1.81
CA VAL A 420 -14.57 -8.61 -0.61
C VAL A 420 -14.45 -10.12 -0.67
N ASP A 421 -13.20 -10.61 -0.57
CA ASP A 421 -12.86 -12.04 -0.58
C ASP A 421 -13.43 -12.74 -1.84
N GLU A 422 -13.35 -12.04 -2.97
CA GLU A 422 -13.74 -12.52 -4.29
C GLU A 422 -12.52 -12.83 -5.17
N ARG A 423 -12.74 -13.55 -6.27
CA ARG A 423 -11.67 -13.98 -7.16
C ARG A 423 -11.13 -12.83 -8.03
N PRO A 424 -9.79 -12.74 -8.26
CA PRO A 424 -9.19 -11.68 -9.08
C PRO A 424 -9.79 -11.57 -10.48
N GLU A 425 -10.09 -12.69 -11.14
CA GLU A 425 -10.68 -12.69 -12.47
C GLU A 425 -12.08 -12.05 -12.52
N GLU A 426 -12.88 -12.20 -11.46
CA GLU A 426 -14.21 -11.59 -11.35
C GLU A 426 -14.11 -10.08 -11.13
N VAL A 427 -13.09 -9.62 -10.38
CA VAL A 427 -12.78 -8.19 -10.23
C VAL A 427 -12.45 -7.59 -11.59
N THR A 428 -11.55 -8.22 -12.35
CA THR A 428 -11.13 -7.69 -13.66
C THR A 428 -12.23 -7.71 -14.72
N ASP A 429 -13.18 -8.64 -14.64
CA ASP A 429 -14.36 -8.67 -15.52
C ASP A 429 -15.23 -7.43 -15.30
N LEU A 430 -15.51 -7.12 -14.02
CA LEU A 430 -16.32 -5.97 -13.64
C LEU A 430 -15.64 -4.64 -14.01
N GLU A 431 -14.33 -4.51 -13.77
CA GLU A 431 -13.55 -3.31 -14.13
C GLU A 431 -13.57 -2.99 -15.62
N ARG A 432 -13.67 -4.01 -16.48
CA ARG A 432 -13.71 -3.82 -17.94
C ARG A 432 -15.09 -3.47 -18.47
N GLU A 433 -16.14 -3.87 -17.77
CA GLU A 433 -17.52 -3.75 -18.25
C GLU A 433 -18.31 -2.61 -17.61
N VAL A 434 -17.95 -2.17 -16.41
CA VAL A 434 -18.69 -1.15 -15.65
C VAL A 434 -17.80 0.04 -15.35
N ASP A 435 -18.16 1.19 -15.91
CA ASP A 435 -17.50 2.45 -15.60
C ASP A 435 -17.96 2.98 -14.23
N CYS A 436 -17.28 2.56 -13.16
CA CYS A 436 -17.54 3.03 -11.80
C CYS A 436 -16.33 2.88 -10.89
N GLN A 437 -16.44 3.40 -9.66
CA GLN A 437 -15.42 3.18 -8.63
C GLN A 437 -15.53 1.74 -8.13
N ILE A 438 -14.53 0.92 -8.42
CA ILE A 438 -14.44 -0.44 -7.93
C ILE A 438 -13.33 -0.51 -6.89
N TYR A 439 -13.69 -0.94 -5.68
CA TYR A 439 -12.74 -1.24 -4.62
C TYR A 439 -12.76 -2.73 -4.34
N SER A 440 -11.59 -3.35 -4.36
CA SER A 440 -11.48 -4.80 -4.16
C SER A 440 -10.44 -5.19 -3.12
N SER A 441 -10.70 -6.31 -2.47
CA SER A 441 -9.78 -7.03 -1.60
C SER A 441 -10.00 -8.52 -1.87
N THR A 442 -9.12 -9.12 -2.67
CA THR A 442 -9.27 -10.50 -3.16
C THR A 442 -9.05 -11.52 -2.05
N PHE A 443 -9.45 -12.77 -2.27
CA PHE A 443 -9.31 -13.85 -1.27
C PHE A 443 -7.86 -14.15 -0.83
N ASP A 444 -6.86 -13.66 -1.57
CA ASP A 444 -5.44 -13.78 -1.22
C ASP A 444 -5.03 -12.82 -0.08
N GLU A 445 -5.86 -11.81 0.22
CA GLU A 445 -5.62 -10.83 1.27
C GLU A 445 -6.15 -11.30 2.63
N SER A 446 -5.70 -10.66 3.72
CA SER A 446 -6.13 -11.02 5.07
C SER A 446 -7.52 -10.46 5.43
N SER A 447 -8.21 -11.10 6.39
CA SER A 447 -9.48 -10.59 6.95
C SER A 447 -9.39 -9.14 7.46
N GLN A 448 -8.25 -8.76 8.04
CA GLN A 448 -8.03 -7.39 8.51
C GLN A 448 -8.04 -6.39 7.36
N ARG A 449 -7.49 -6.79 6.21
CA ARG A 449 -7.44 -5.98 5.01
C ARG A 449 -8.82 -5.84 4.36
N HIS A 450 -9.59 -6.92 4.26
CA HIS A 450 -10.99 -6.88 3.83
C HIS A 450 -11.81 -5.85 4.62
N ILE A 451 -11.66 -5.87 5.94
CA ILE A 451 -12.35 -4.95 6.85
C ILE A 451 -11.87 -3.52 6.66
N GLN A 452 -10.56 -3.30 6.55
CA GLN A 452 -10.02 -1.95 6.33
C GLN A 452 -10.58 -1.31 5.06
N VAL A 453 -10.60 -2.04 3.94
CA VAL A 453 -11.17 -1.54 2.67
C VAL A 453 -12.65 -1.22 2.84
N ALA A 454 -13.43 -2.14 3.42
CA ALA A 454 -14.85 -1.94 3.62
C ALA A 454 -15.16 -0.74 4.53
N GLU A 455 -14.45 -0.60 5.66
CA GLU A 455 -14.64 0.53 6.58
C GLU A 455 -14.30 1.86 5.90
N LEU A 456 -13.21 1.94 5.12
CA LEU A 456 -12.84 3.16 4.42
C LEU A 456 -13.82 3.53 3.29
N VAL A 457 -14.30 2.53 2.53
CA VAL A 457 -15.35 2.73 1.52
C VAL A 457 -16.65 3.22 2.15
N LEU A 458 -17.03 2.66 3.30
CA LEU A 458 -18.21 3.11 4.03
C LEU A 458 -18.06 4.56 4.48
N GLU A 459 -16.93 4.92 5.10
CA GLU A 459 -16.67 6.28 5.52
C GLU A 459 -16.67 7.24 4.33
N ARG A 460 -16.08 6.84 3.19
CA ARG A 460 -16.16 7.62 1.94
C ARG A 460 -17.59 7.87 1.51
N ALA A 461 -18.43 6.83 1.48
CA ALA A 461 -19.83 6.95 1.10
C ALA A 461 -20.60 7.90 2.04
N LYS A 462 -20.36 7.84 3.36
CA LYS A 462 -20.94 8.78 4.32
C LYS A 462 -20.54 10.23 4.01
N ARG A 463 -19.25 10.48 3.74
CA ARG A 463 -18.78 11.84 3.38
C ARG A 463 -19.44 12.36 2.10
N LEU A 464 -19.68 11.50 1.11
CA LEU A 464 -20.43 11.86 -0.10
C LEU A 464 -21.89 12.21 0.20
N VAL A 465 -22.58 11.45 1.07
CA VAL A 465 -23.95 11.78 1.48
C VAL A 465 -24.03 13.12 2.23
N GLU A 466 -23.05 13.44 3.07
CA GLU A 466 -22.97 14.75 3.74
C GLU A 466 -22.79 15.91 2.75
N LEU A 467 -22.26 15.63 1.54
CA LEU A 467 -22.21 16.55 0.40
C LEU A 467 -23.50 16.53 -0.43
N LYS A 468 -24.58 15.92 0.08
CA LYS A 468 -25.88 15.75 -0.56
C LYS A 468 -25.85 14.94 -1.85
N LYS A 469 -24.90 14.01 -1.96
CA LYS A 469 -24.82 13.06 -3.08
C LYS A 469 -25.64 11.82 -2.78
N ASP A 470 -26.20 11.23 -3.82
CA ASP A 470 -26.79 9.91 -3.77
C ASP A 470 -25.72 8.88 -4.13
N VAL A 471 -25.52 7.93 -3.22
CA VAL A 471 -24.45 6.93 -3.30
C VAL A 471 -25.06 5.55 -3.31
N VAL A 472 -24.64 4.70 -4.24
CA VAL A 472 -25.00 3.29 -4.26
C VAL A 472 -23.74 2.46 -4.06
N ILE A 473 -23.73 1.62 -3.02
CA ILE A 473 -22.71 0.58 -2.83
C ILE A 473 -23.28 -0.77 -3.22
N LEU A 474 -22.67 -1.40 -4.22
CA LEU A 474 -22.89 -2.80 -4.55
C LEU A 474 -21.81 -3.64 -3.85
N LEU A 475 -22.19 -4.35 -2.78
CA LEU A 475 -21.26 -5.14 -1.96
C LEU A 475 -21.35 -6.62 -2.29
N ASP A 476 -20.21 -7.21 -2.63
CA ASP A 476 -20.07 -8.64 -2.88
C ASP A 476 -18.92 -9.24 -2.05
N SER A 477 -19.15 -9.85 -0.88
CA SER A 477 -20.45 -10.11 -0.22
C SER A 477 -20.46 -9.71 1.26
N ILE A 478 -21.65 -9.44 1.78
CA ILE A 478 -21.80 -9.14 3.22
C ILE A 478 -21.52 -10.35 4.10
N THR A 479 -21.81 -11.55 3.60
CA THR A 479 -21.52 -12.81 4.31
C THR A 479 -20.02 -12.97 4.53
N ARG A 480 -19.20 -12.75 3.49
CA ARG A 480 -17.73 -12.81 3.60
C ARG A 480 -17.17 -11.71 4.51
N LEU A 481 -17.70 -10.50 4.43
CA LEU A 481 -17.33 -9.41 5.34
C LEU A 481 -17.63 -9.78 6.80
N ALA A 482 -18.82 -10.31 7.08
CA ALA A 482 -19.22 -10.74 8.43
C ALA A 482 -18.34 -11.89 8.96
N ARG A 483 -17.96 -12.85 8.10
CA ARG A 483 -16.97 -13.89 8.44
C ARG A 483 -15.62 -13.28 8.82
N GLY A 484 -15.15 -12.29 8.07
CA GLY A 484 -13.92 -11.56 8.38
C GLY A 484 -13.94 -10.93 9.78
N TYR A 485 -15.05 -10.28 10.15
CA TYR A 485 -15.21 -9.68 11.48
C TYR A 485 -15.26 -10.73 12.59
N ASN A 486 -15.92 -11.88 12.34
CA ASN A 486 -15.95 -12.99 13.29
C ASN A 486 -14.58 -13.59 13.54
N ASN A 487 -13.75 -13.74 12.50
CA ASN A 487 -12.41 -14.32 12.61
C ASN A 487 -11.41 -13.43 13.37
N LEU A 488 -11.62 -12.10 13.38
CA LEU A 488 -10.77 -11.17 14.11
C LEU A 488 -11.19 -10.97 15.57
N GLN A 489 -12.40 -11.39 15.94
CA GLN A 489 -12.91 -11.16 17.27
C GLN A 489 -12.23 -12.11 18.28
N PRO A 490 -11.68 -11.60 19.40
CA PRO A 490 -11.06 -12.45 20.40
C PRO A 490 -12.15 -13.30 21.09
N GLY A 491 -12.03 -14.63 21.01
CA GLY A 491 -13.04 -15.63 21.39
C GLY A 491 -13.41 -15.74 22.89
N ARG A 492 -13.59 -14.61 23.57
CA ARG A 492 -14.09 -14.51 24.96
C ARG A 492 -15.58 -14.16 25.03
N GLY A 493 -16.25 -13.95 23.91
CA GLY A 493 -17.68 -13.63 23.84
C GLY A 493 -18.60 -14.84 23.89
N ARG A 494 -19.91 -14.57 24.01
CA ARG A 494 -20.96 -15.59 23.88
C ARG A 494 -21.04 -16.02 22.41
N ILE A 495 -20.79 -17.30 22.16
CA ILE A 495 -20.92 -17.92 20.84
C ILE A 495 -22.38 -18.31 20.61
N MET A 496 -22.94 -17.88 19.48
CA MET A 496 -24.27 -18.23 18.99
C MET A 496 -24.24 -19.55 18.22
N SER A 497 -25.41 -20.01 17.78
CA SER A 497 -25.49 -21.13 16.83
C SER A 497 -24.61 -20.86 15.61
N GLY A 498 -24.02 -21.91 15.03
CA GLY A 498 -23.16 -21.79 13.85
C GLY A 498 -21.76 -21.20 14.09
N GLY A 499 -21.33 -21.00 15.34
CA GLY A 499 -19.97 -20.54 15.65
C GLY A 499 -19.76 -19.03 15.50
N VAL A 500 -20.85 -18.26 15.42
CA VAL A 500 -20.80 -16.80 15.30
C VAL A 500 -20.74 -16.16 16.69
N GLU A 501 -19.79 -15.27 16.93
CA GLU A 501 -19.76 -14.49 18.16
C GLU A 501 -20.79 -13.34 18.10
N ALA A 502 -21.63 -13.20 19.13
CA ALA A 502 -22.71 -12.20 19.12
C ALA A 502 -22.22 -10.75 18.89
N LYS A 503 -21.03 -10.41 19.39
CA LYS A 503 -20.42 -9.08 19.21
C LYS A 503 -19.80 -8.89 17.82
N ALA A 504 -19.41 -9.97 17.14
CA ALA A 504 -18.76 -9.88 15.84
C ALA A 504 -19.69 -9.30 14.76
N LEU A 505 -21.00 -9.53 14.87
CA LEU A 505 -21.99 -9.02 13.91
C LEU A 505 -22.34 -7.53 14.11
N MET A 506 -21.95 -6.90 15.22
CA MET A 506 -22.32 -5.50 15.48
C MET A 506 -21.77 -4.55 14.42
N LYS A 507 -20.49 -4.70 14.04
CA LYS A 507 -19.85 -3.86 13.03
C LYS A 507 -20.43 -4.08 11.62
N PRO A 508 -20.55 -5.32 11.11
CA PRO A 508 -21.24 -5.59 9.85
C PRO A 508 -22.68 -5.06 9.81
N LYS A 509 -23.44 -5.19 10.92
CA LYS A 509 -24.79 -4.61 11.01
C LYS A 509 -24.78 -3.09 10.92
N ARG A 510 -23.82 -2.43 11.56
CA ARG A 510 -23.65 -0.98 11.45
C ARG A 510 -23.27 -0.58 10.02
N PHE A 511 -22.44 -1.35 9.33
CA PHE A 511 -22.11 -1.14 7.93
C PHE A 511 -23.39 -1.17 7.07
N PHE A 512 -24.17 -2.25 7.15
CA PHE A 512 -25.37 -2.40 6.32
C PHE A 512 -26.50 -1.43 6.74
N GLY A 513 -26.65 -1.19 8.05
CA GLY A 513 -27.60 -0.23 8.61
C GLY A 513 -27.23 1.24 8.39
N ALA A 514 -26.05 1.53 7.82
CA ALA A 514 -25.71 2.88 7.40
C ALA A 514 -26.61 3.34 6.26
N ALA A 515 -27.01 2.44 5.35
CA ALA A 515 -27.86 2.79 4.23
C ALA A 515 -29.23 3.34 4.67
N ARG A 516 -29.54 4.54 4.19
CA ARG A 516 -30.72 5.33 4.54
C ARG A 516 -30.90 6.46 3.53
N ASN A 517 -32.14 6.89 3.35
CA ASN A 517 -32.45 8.16 2.71
C ASN A 517 -32.33 9.28 3.76
N VAL A 518 -32.00 10.50 3.34
CA VAL A 518 -31.75 11.62 4.26
C VAL A 518 -32.61 12.83 3.89
N GLU A 519 -33.26 13.42 4.89
CA GLU A 519 -34.13 14.60 4.71
C GLU A 519 -33.36 15.84 4.22
N GLU A 520 -32.14 16.07 4.73
CA GLU A 520 -31.32 17.23 4.37
C GLU A 520 -30.71 17.17 2.95
N GLY A 521 -30.88 16.03 2.27
CA GLY A 521 -30.42 15.76 0.91
C GLY A 521 -29.32 14.70 0.84
N GLY A 522 -29.34 13.93 -0.24
CA GLY A 522 -28.47 12.78 -0.47
C GLY A 522 -29.06 11.49 0.11
N SER A 523 -28.46 10.36 -0.25
CA SER A 523 -28.87 9.05 0.23
C SER A 523 -27.73 8.04 0.13
N LEU A 524 -27.75 7.04 1.02
CA LEU A 524 -26.87 5.88 0.92
C LEU A 524 -27.70 4.64 0.66
N THR A 525 -27.61 4.09 -0.54
CA THR A 525 -28.16 2.79 -0.89
C THR A 525 -27.06 1.73 -0.79
N ILE A 526 -27.33 0.62 -0.12
CA ILE A 526 -26.45 -0.56 -0.09
C ILE A 526 -27.24 -1.76 -0.58
N LEU A 527 -26.77 -2.35 -1.68
CA LEU A 527 -27.21 -3.66 -2.16
C LEU A 527 -26.08 -4.64 -1.91
N ALA A 528 -26.31 -5.59 -1.00
CA ALA A 528 -25.28 -6.55 -0.63
C ALA A 528 -25.72 -7.97 -0.96
N THR A 529 -24.79 -8.79 -1.47
CA THR A 529 -25.06 -10.21 -1.69
C THR A 529 -24.92 -10.97 -0.36
N ALA A 530 -25.86 -11.86 -0.10
CA ALA A 530 -25.86 -12.76 1.04
C ALA A 530 -25.86 -14.20 0.53
N LEU A 531 -24.85 -14.97 0.93
CA LEU A 531 -24.72 -16.38 0.54
C LEU A 531 -25.64 -17.25 1.39
N THR A 532 -26.47 -18.06 0.74
CA THR A 532 -27.32 -19.10 1.35
C THR A 532 -26.99 -20.47 0.75
N ASP A 533 -27.53 -21.55 1.32
CA ASP A 533 -27.35 -22.93 0.85
C ASP A 533 -25.88 -23.35 0.66
N THR A 534 -24.98 -22.80 1.46
CA THR A 534 -23.54 -23.13 1.45
C THR A 534 -23.23 -24.40 2.25
N GLY A 535 -24.21 -24.93 2.99
CA GLY A 535 -24.03 -26.00 3.98
C GLY A 535 -23.42 -25.51 5.30
N SER A 536 -23.19 -24.20 5.45
CA SER A 536 -22.64 -23.60 6.67
C SER A 536 -23.75 -22.98 7.52
N ARG A 537 -23.94 -23.51 8.73
CA ARG A 537 -24.84 -22.90 9.74
C ARG A 537 -24.44 -21.47 10.10
N MET A 538 -23.16 -21.13 9.95
CA MET A 538 -22.66 -19.77 10.18
C MET A 538 -23.32 -18.78 9.21
N ASP A 539 -23.43 -19.16 7.93
CA ASP A 539 -23.98 -18.28 6.88
C ASP A 539 -25.48 -18.11 7.05
N GLU A 540 -26.20 -19.18 7.43
CA GLU A 540 -27.62 -19.13 7.76
C GLU A 540 -27.90 -18.13 8.89
N VAL A 541 -27.12 -18.19 9.97
CA VAL A 541 -27.25 -17.25 11.11
C VAL A 541 -26.91 -15.82 10.68
N ILE A 542 -25.84 -15.63 9.89
CA ILE A 542 -25.47 -14.32 9.35
C ILE A 542 -26.62 -13.75 8.51
N PHE A 543 -27.20 -14.56 7.63
CA PHE A 543 -28.30 -14.14 6.76
C PHE A 543 -29.52 -13.69 7.57
N GLU A 544 -29.98 -14.49 8.53
CA GLU A 544 -31.15 -14.14 9.37
C GLU A 544 -30.94 -12.83 10.15
N GLU A 545 -29.72 -12.59 10.64
CA GLU A 545 -29.37 -11.36 11.35
C GLU A 545 -29.40 -10.11 10.45
N PHE A 546 -29.07 -10.25 9.16
CA PHE A 546 -29.15 -9.17 8.18
C PHE A 546 -30.54 -8.99 7.58
N LYS A 547 -31.30 -10.06 7.44
CA LYS A 547 -32.71 -10.02 6.99
C LYS A 547 -33.55 -9.11 7.88
N GLY A 548 -33.34 -9.16 9.20
CA GLY A 548 -33.99 -8.25 10.14
C GLY A 548 -33.59 -6.76 9.97
N THR A 549 -32.40 -6.51 9.43
CA THR A 549 -31.83 -5.15 9.26
C THR A 549 -32.21 -4.52 7.91
N GLY A 550 -32.37 -5.36 6.89
CA GLY A 550 -32.72 -4.96 5.52
C GLY A 550 -34.18 -4.56 5.34
N ASN A 551 -34.47 -3.90 4.22
CA ASN A 551 -35.81 -3.51 3.79
C ASN A 551 -36.12 -3.92 2.34
N MET A 552 -35.20 -4.60 1.66
CA MET A 552 -35.42 -5.25 0.36
C MET A 552 -34.72 -6.60 0.37
N GLU A 553 -35.38 -7.61 -0.19
CA GLU A 553 -34.84 -8.96 -0.38
C GLU A 553 -35.09 -9.39 -1.81
N LEU A 554 -34.03 -9.84 -2.50
CA LEU A 554 -34.10 -10.42 -3.83
C LEU A 554 -33.48 -11.81 -3.76
N HIS A 555 -34.31 -12.84 -3.92
CA HIS A 555 -33.91 -14.23 -3.77
C HIS A 555 -33.62 -14.85 -5.13
N LEU A 556 -32.45 -15.47 -5.28
CA LEU A 556 -32.10 -16.27 -6.45
C LEU A 556 -32.31 -17.75 -6.17
N ASP A 557 -32.93 -18.45 -7.11
CA ASP A 557 -33.30 -19.86 -6.96
C ASP A 557 -32.45 -20.76 -7.86
N ARG A 558 -31.79 -21.75 -7.24
CA ARG A 558 -31.01 -22.77 -7.94
C ARG A 558 -31.86 -23.63 -8.87
N ALA A 559 -33.11 -23.91 -8.53
CA ALA A 559 -34.00 -24.73 -9.35
C ALA A 559 -34.30 -24.09 -10.71
N LEU A 560 -34.36 -22.76 -10.79
CA LEU A 560 -34.51 -22.03 -12.04
C LEU A 560 -33.27 -22.17 -12.93
N VAL A 561 -32.08 -22.11 -12.32
CA VAL A 561 -30.79 -22.25 -13.01
C VAL A 561 -30.58 -23.66 -13.55
N GLU A 562 -30.98 -24.69 -12.80
CA GLU A 562 -30.93 -26.09 -13.27
C GLU A 562 -31.79 -26.32 -14.52
N LYS A 563 -32.85 -25.52 -14.69
CA LYS A 563 -33.69 -25.45 -15.90
C LYS A 563 -33.22 -24.43 -16.93
N ARG A 564 -32.07 -23.76 -16.71
CA ARG A 564 -31.49 -22.71 -17.56
C ARG A 564 -32.41 -21.50 -17.78
N MET A 565 -33.22 -21.16 -16.79
CA MET A 565 -34.07 -19.97 -16.82
C MET A 565 -33.37 -18.80 -16.15
N TYR A 566 -33.30 -17.68 -16.88
CA TYR A 566 -32.69 -16.43 -16.42
C TYR A 566 -33.62 -15.25 -16.77
N PRO A 567 -33.78 -14.26 -15.88
CA PRO A 567 -33.19 -14.15 -14.53
C PRO A 567 -33.70 -15.22 -13.56
N ALA A 568 -32.80 -15.78 -12.74
CA ALA A 568 -33.13 -16.84 -11.79
C ALA A 568 -33.71 -16.30 -10.47
N ILE A 569 -34.63 -15.34 -10.54
CA ILE A 569 -35.22 -14.66 -9.39
C ILE A 569 -36.45 -15.45 -8.90
N HIS A 570 -36.52 -15.73 -7.60
CA HIS A 570 -37.69 -16.33 -7.00
C HIS A 570 -38.81 -15.28 -6.89
N PRO A 571 -39.94 -15.42 -7.61
CA PRO A 571 -40.93 -14.35 -7.75
C PRO A 571 -41.70 -14.04 -6.45
N LEU A 572 -41.88 -15.03 -5.58
CA LEU A 572 -42.68 -14.88 -4.35
C LEU A 572 -41.89 -14.54 -3.09
N GLN A 573 -40.59 -14.86 -3.04
CA GLN A 573 -39.72 -14.57 -1.89
C GLN A 573 -39.06 -13.19 -2.02
N THR A 574 -39.00 -12.68 -3.25
CA THR A 574 -38.46 -11.36 -3.57
C THR A 574 -39.47 -10.27 -3.25
N ALA A 575 -39.09 -9.26 -2.46
CA ALA A 575 -39.98 -8.18 -2.06
C ALA A 575 -39.21 -6.95 -1.55
N THR A 576 -39.86 -5.79 -1.60
CA THR A 576 -39.39 -4.55 -0.98
C THR A 576 -40.42 -4.02 0.02
N ARG A 577 -39.97 -3.67 1.23
CA ARG A 577 -40.83 -3.04 2.24
C ARG A 577 -41.15 -1.61 1.82
N ARG A 578 -42.39 -1.19 2.06
CA ARG A 578 -42.89 0.15 1.71
C ARG A 578 -42.73 0.51 0.22
N GLU A 579 -42.92 -0.46 -0.67
CA GLU A 579 -42.88 -0.24 -2.12
C GLU A 579 -43.97 0.72 -2.63
N ASP A 580 -44.99 1.00 -1.81
CA ASP A 580 -45.98 2.06 -2.04
C ASP A 580 -45.36 3.45 -2.22
N LEU A 581 -44.15 3.67 -1.68
CA LEU A 581 -43.40 4.92 -1.83
C LEU A 581 -42.56 4.98 -3.11
N LEU A 582 -42.41 3.85 -3.82
CA LEU A 582 -41.50 3.72 -4.96
C LEU A 582 -42.26 3.58 -6.29
N TYR A 583 -43.40 2.91 -6.27
CA TYR A 583 -44.26 2.78 -7.43
C TYR A 583 -45.22 3.96 -7.57
N HIS A 584 -45.56 4.29 -8.82
CA HIS A 584 -46.73 5.13 -9.06
C HIS A 584 -48.00 4.36 -8.64
N PRO A 585 -49.05 5.00 -8.08
CA PRO A 585 -50.27 4.32 -7.65
C PRO A 585 -50.91 3.40 -8.71
N ASP A 586 -50.98 3.87 -9.96
CA ASP A 586 -51.51 3.10 -11.09
C ASP A 586 -50.62 1.91 -11.50
N GLU A 587 -49.31 2.02 -11.27
CA GLU A 587 -48.34 0.95 -11.51
C GLU A 587 -48.47 -0.11 -10.41
N LEU A 588 -48.54 0.33 -9.15
CA LEU A 588 -48.67 -0.52 -7.97
C LEU A 588 -49.88 -1.44 -8.06
N GLU A 589 -51.04 -0.93 -8.48
CA GLU A 589 -52.24 -1.74 -8.65
C GLU A 589 -52.01 -2.89 -9.65
N ARG A 590 -51.35 -2.61 -10.77
CA ARG A 590 -51.04 -3.61 -11.79
C ARG A 590 -49.97 -4.60 -11.33
N VAL A 591 -48.94 -4.13 -10.61
CA VAL A 591 -47.93 -5.01 -9.99
C VAL A 591 -48.58 -5.95 -8.96
N HIS A 592 -49.58 -5.49 -8.20
CA HIS A 592 -50.33 -6.36 -7.30
C HIS A 592 -51.13 -7.42 -8.04
N VAL A 593 -51.77 -7.09 -9.17
CA VAL A 593 -52.45 -8.09 -10.02
C VAL A 593 -51.45 -9.10 -10.55
N LEU A 594 -50.32 -8.64 -11.08
CA LEU A 594 -49.22 -9.47 -11.56
C LEU A 594 -48.76 -10.48 -10.48
N ARG A 595 -48.51 -10.00 -9.25
CA ARG A 595 -48.10 -10.85 -8.11
C ARG A 595 -49.18 -11.85 -7.70
N LYS A 596 -50.46 -11.46 -7.68
CA LYS A 596 -51.56 -12.38 -7.37
C LYS A 596 -51.64 -13.51 -8.38
N THR A 597 -51.48 -13.21 -9.67
CA THR A 597 -51.46 -14.22 -10.73
C THR A 597 -50.28 -15.16 -10.58
N MET A 598 -49.07 -14.63 -10.34
CA MET A 598 -47.88 -15.46 -10.13
C MET A 598 -47.97 -16.33 -8.87
N ALA A 599 -48.61 -15.84 -7.80
CA ALA A 599 -48.78 -16.58 -6.55
C ALA A 599 -49.73 -17.78 -6.67
N ALA A 600 -50.58 -17.81 -7.70
CA ALA A 600 -51.45 -18.95 -7.98
C ALA A 600 -50.71 -20.12 -8.67
N LEU A 601 -49.47 -19.89 -9.11
CA LEU A 601 -48.66 -20.85 -9.87
C LEU A 601 -47.44 -21.33 -9.06
N PRO A 602 -46.91 -22.52 -9.38
CA PRO A 602 -45.59 -22.93 -8.89
C PRO A 602 -44.51 -21.91 -9.30
N PRO A 603 -43.48 -21.65 -8.46
CA PRO A 603 -42.48 -20.60 -8.71
C PRO A 603 -41.77 -20.69 -10.06
N ILE A 604 -41.47 -21.91 -10.50
CA ILE A 604 -40.82 -22.20 -11.78
C ILE A 604 -41.70 -21.76 -12.96
N GLU A 605 -42.98 -22.15 -12.94
CA GLU A 605 -43.95 -21.83 -13.99
C GLU A 605 -44.27 -20.32 -14.00
N ALA A 606 -44.42 -19.72 -12.81
CA ALA A 606 -44.61 -18.28 -12.67
C ALA A 606 -43.45 -17.49 -13.31
N MET A 607 -42.21 -17.93 -13.06
CA MET A 607 -41.04 -17.26 -13.64
C MET A 607 -40.92 -17.49 -15.15
N GLU A 608 -41.25 -18.69 -15.64
CA GLU A 608 -41.27 -19.00 -17.08
C GLU A 608 -42.25 -18.07 -17.83
N ILE A 609 -43.46 -17.89 -17.29
CA ILE A 609 -44.46 -16.97 -17.84
C ILE A 609 -43.96 -15.52 -17.78
N LEU A 610 -43.36 -15.09 -16.67
CA LEU A 610 -42.81 -13.74 -16.55
C LEU A 610 -41.70 -13.50 -17.59
N ILE A 611 -40.76 -14.43 -17.76
CA ILE A 611 -39.68 -14.33 -18.75
C ILE A 611 -40.24 -14.23 -20.16
N SER A 612 -41.21 -15.09 -20.51
CA SER A 612 -41.88 -15.06 -21.82
C SER A 612 -42.53 -13.70 -22.10
N ASN A 613 -43.26 -13.15 -21.11
CA ASN A 613 -43.90 -11.84 -21.24
C ASN A 613 -42.90 -10.68 -21.27
N LEU A 614 -41.80 -10.76 -20.52
CA LEU A 614 -40.70 -9.79 -20.57
C LEU A 614 -40.03 -9.80 -21.96
N GLN A 615 -39.85 -10.96 -22.57
CA GLN A 615 -39.29 -11.08 -23.92
C GLN A 615 -40.24 -10.60 -25.02
N ALA A 616 -41.55 -10.84 -24.83
CA ALA A 616 -42.58 -10.42 -25.78
C ALA A 616 -42.83 -8.91 -25.79
N THR A 617 -42.51 -8.22 -24.70
CA THR A 617 -42.76 -6.78 -24.51
C THR A 617 -41.46 -5.98 -24.49
N LYS A 618 -41.52 -4.73 -24.96
CA LYS A 618 -40.33 -3.85 -24.95
C LYS A 618 -40.12 -3.16 -23.62
N THR A 619 -41.20 -2.90 -22.88
CA THR A 619 -41.16 -2.15 -21.62
C THR A 619 -42.03 -2.80 -20.54
N ASN A 620 -41.73 -2.52 -19.27
CA ASN A 620 -42.53 -2.95 -18.12
C ASN A 620 -43.91 -2.29 -18.13
N ALA A 621 -44.01 -1.04 -18.58
CA ALA A 621 -45.30 -0.38 -18.77
C ALA A 621 -46.20 -1.13 -19.76
N GLU A 622 -45.65 -1.56 -20.90
CA GLU A 622 -46.37 -2.39 -21.88
C GLU A 622 -46.81 -3.73 -21.30
N LEU A 623 -45.93 -4.41 -20.54
CA LEU A 623 -46.24 -5.66 -19.84
C LEU A 623 -47.39 -5.49 -18.85
N LEU A 624 -47.32 -4.47 -18.00
CA LEU A 624 -48.33 -4.21 -16.96
C LEU A 624 -49.68 -3.81 -17.57
N LEU A 625 -49.70 -3.17 -18.75
CA LEU A 625 -50.94 -2.85 -19.48
C LEU A 625 -51.52 -4.06 -20.20
N ALA A 626 -50.68 -4.94 -20.77
CA ALA A 626 -51.11 -6.14 -21.48
C ALA A 626 -51.54 -7.28 -20.54
N GLY A 627 -50.99 -7.31 -19.31
CA GLY A 627 -51.13 -8.42 -18.37
C GLY A 627 -50.25 -9.62 -18.74
N LEU A 628 -50.16 -10.60 -17.83
CA LEU A 628 -49.54 -11.89 -18.13
C LEU A 628 -50.44 -12.67 -19.08
N ARG A 629 -49.89 -13.05 -20.24
CA ARG A 629 -50.54 -13.92 -21.22
C ARG A 629 -50.22 -15.38 -20.99
#